data_AF-A0A2T1NAG7-F1
#
_entry.id   AF-A0A2T1NAG7-F1
#
_cell.length_a   1.000
_cell.length_b   1.000
_cell.length_c   1.000
_cell.angle_alpha   90.00
_cell.angle_beta   90.00
_cell.angle_gamma   90.00
#
_symmetry.space_group_name_H-M   'P 1'
#
loop_
_entity.id
_entity.type
_entity.pdbx_description
1 polymer ?
#
loop_
_entity_poly.entity_id
_entity_poly.type
_entity_poly.pdbx_seq_one_letter_code
_entity_poly.pdbx_strand_id
1 'polypeptide(L)'
;MQDLYRLKEDAVPFFKESIATQIHTLSVWEGLKVDPKALEVVSHPYLTFGHNNHEANSSSLSGWSRENGSHFHFTIFFPSTKYKEHDEFTNGKMTRELMNEIQNCISNFQTQLSPVK
;
A
#
# COMPACT_ATOMS: atom_id res chain seq x y z
N MET A 1 -8.00 1.65 12.29
CA MET A 1 -7.79 2.24 10.95
C MET A 1 -9.05 2.98 10.58
N GLN A 2 -8.94 4.19 10.02
CA GLN A 2 -10.08 4.92 9.47
C GLN A 2 -10.42 4.34 8.10
N ASP A 3 -11.70 4.23 7.75
CA ASP A 3 -12.11 3.71 6.45
C ASP A 3 -11.56 4.55 5.28
N LEU A 4 -11.19 3.85 4.21
CA LEU A 4 -10.81 4.46 2.94
C LEU A 4 -11.98 4.38 1.97
N TYR A 5 -12.11 5.41 1.16
CA TYR A 5 -13.21 5.58 0.22
C TYR A 5 -12.67 5.97 -1.15
N ARG A 6 -13.39 5.54 -2.19
CA ARG A 6 -13.22 6.03 -3.57
C ARG A 6 -14.57 6.35 -4.18
N LEU A 7 -14.57 7.04 -5.32
CA LEU A 7 -15.79 7.28 -6.08
C LEU A 7 -16.37 5.96 -6.64
N LYS A 8 -17.69 5.81 -6.51
CA LYS A 8 -18.44 4.76 -7.20
C LYS A 8 -18.30 4.91 -8.71
N GLU A 9 -18.41 3.80 -9.42
CA GLU A 9 -18.24 3.76 -10.88
C GLU A 9 -19.22 4.67 -11.63
N ASP A 10 -20.46 4.78 -11.15
CA ASP A 10 -21.49 5.67 -11.70
C ASP A 10 -21.20 7.16 -11.42
N ALA A 11 -20.48 7.47 -10.35
CA ALA A 11 -20.09 8.83 -9.99
C ALA A 11 -18.87 9.33 -10.78
N VAL A 12 -17.94 8.44 -11.15
CA VAL A 12 -16.67 8.75 -11.83
C VAL A 12 -16.80 9.72 -13.02
N PRO A 13 -17.76 9.57 -13.96
CA PRO A 13 -17.89 10.46 -15.12
C PRO A 13 -18.18 11.92 -14.79
N PHE A 14 -18.66 12.19 -13.57
CA PHE A 14 -19.01 13.54 -13.11
C PHE A 14 -17.84 14.27 -12.46
N PHE A 15 -16.70 13.61 -12.27
CA PHE A 15 -15.51 14.18 -11.63
C PHE A 15 -14.34 14.25 -12.61
N LYS A 16 -13.40 15.17 -12.34
CA LYS A 16 -12.13 15.22 -13.05
C LYS A 16 -11.36 13.92 -12.82
N GLU A 17 -10.61 13.48 -13.83
CA GLU A 17 -9.79 12.27 -13.76
C GLU A 17 -8.87 12.24 -12.53
N SER A 18 -8.28 13.40 -12.18
CA SER A 18 -7.43 13.54 -10.99
C SER A 18 -8.11 13.22 -9.67
N ILE A 19 -9.44 13.31 -9.61
CA ILE A 19 -10.27 12.99 -8.43
C ILE A 19 -10.85 11.57 -8.59
N ALA A 20 -11.20 11.16 -9.80
CA ALA A 20 -11.79 9.87 -10.12
C ALA A 20 -10.93 8.65 -9.71
N THR A 21 -9.61 8.82 -9.63
CA THR A 21 -8.65 7.75 -9.29
C THR A 21 -8.17 7.80 -7.84
N GLN A 22 -8.65 8.74 -7.03
CA GLN A 22 -8.18 8.90 -5.66
C GLN A 22 -8.82 7.91 -4.69
N ILE A 23 -8.05 7.51 -3.68
CA ILE A 23 -8.51 6.75 -2.52
C ILE A 23 -8.10 7.54 -1.27
N HIS A 24 -9.07 8.01 -0.50
CA HIS A 24 -8.84 8.84 0.67
C HIS A 24 -9.83 8.56 1.79
N THR A 25 -9.55 9.10 2.98
CA THR A 25 -10.49 9.07 4.11
C THR A 25 -11.70 9.96 3.84
N LEU A 26 -12.80 9.72 4.55
CA LEU A 26 -14.03 10.52 4.42
C LEU A 26 -13.76 12.02 4.60
N SER A 27 -12.90 12.40 5.55
CA SER A 27 -12.59 13.81 5.84
C SER A 27 -11.96 14.55 4.65
N VAL A 28 -11.14 13.87 3.86
CA VAL A 28 -10.54 14.46 2.65
C VAL A 28 -11.60 14.64 1.58
N TRP A 29 -12.49 13.65 1.40
CA TRP A 29 -13.60 13.72 0.44
C TRP A 29 -14.61 14.83 0.78
N GLU A 30 -14.92 15.00 2.06
CA GLU A 30 -15.75 16.11 2.55
C GLU A 30 -15.10 17.47 2.25
N GLY A 31 -13.77 17.57 2.44
CA GLY A 31 -12.99 18.76 2.05
C GLY A 31 -13.05 19.04 0.55
N LEU A 32 -13.12 18.00 -0.29
CA LEU A 32 -13.31 18.09 -1.74
C LEU A 32 -14.78 18.35 -2.15
N LYS A 33 -15.70 18.46 -1.18
CA LYS A 33 -17.14 18.67 -1.38
C LYS A 33 -17.81 17.56 -2.22
N VAL A 34 -17.33 16.33 -2.08
CA VAL A 34 -17.94 15.15 -2.71
C VAL A 34 -19.05 14.60 -1.83
N ASP A 35 -20.21 14.31 -2.41
CA ASP A 35 -21.33 13.70 -1.68
C ASP A 35 -20.93 12.29 -1.19
N PRO A 36 -21.05 11.98 0.11
CA PRO A 36 -20.78 10.64 0.64
C PRO A 36 -21.54 9.52 -0.07
N LYS A 37 -22.69 9.79 -0.69
CA LYS A 37 -23.46 8.81 -1.49
C LYS A 37 -22.75 8.41 -2.78
N ALA A 38 -21.87 9.25 -3.29
CA ALA A 38 -21.03 8.98 -4.46
C ALA A 38 -19.79 8.15 -4.11
N LEU A 39 -19.57 7.82 -2.83
CA LEU A 39 -18.41 7.08 -2.36
C LEU A 39 -18.74 5.63 -2.05
N GLU A 40 -17.76 4.76 -2.23
CA GLU A 40 -17.76 3.38 -1.75
C GLU A 40 -16.54 3.13 -0.86
N VAL A 41 -16.73 2.28 0.15
CA VAL A 41 -15.65 1.84 1.06
C VAL A 41 -14.74 0.88 0.31
N VAL A 42 -13.44 1.04 0.49
CA VAL A 42 -12.43 0.19 -0.12
C VAL A 42 -11.51 -0.46 0.90
N SER A 43 -10.97 -1.61 0.54
CA SER A 43 -10.04 -2.33 1.40
C SER A 43 -8.70 -1.60 1.49
N HIS A 44 -8.16 -1.54 2.71
CA HIS A 44 -6.86 -0.96 2.98
C HIS A 44 -5.73 -1.78 2.36
N PRO A 45 -4.62 -1.14 1.97
CA PRO A 45 -3.37 -1.86 1.76
C PRO A 45 -2.93 -2.55 3.04
N TYR A 46 -2.42 -3.77 2.91
CA TYR A 46 -1.97 -4.56 4.07
C TYR A 46 -0.72 -5.37 3.74
N LEU A 47 -0.01 -5.73 4.80
CA LEU A 47 1.17 -6.59 4.76
C LEU A 47 0.78 -8.01 5.15
N THR A 48 1.35 -9.00 4.46
CA THR A 48 1.38 -10.39 4.92
C THR A 48 2.81 -10.88 5.02
N PHE A 49 3.06 -11.80 5.93
CA PHE A 49 4.36 -12.45 6.04
C PHE A 49 4.54 -13.53 4.96
N GLY A 50 5.77 -13.65 4.45
CA GLY A 50 6.18 -14.64 3.45
C GLY A 50 5.94 -14.23 2.00
N HIS A 51 6.47 -15.05 1.09
CA HIS A 51 6.14 -15.05 -0.33
C HIS A 51 5.23 -16.26 -0.59
N ASN A 52 4.02 -16.04 -1.10
CA ASN A 52 3.13 -17.13 -1.48
C ASN A 52 3.48 -17.58 -2.90
N ASN A 53 4.49 -18.45 -3.03
CA ASN A 53 4.81 -19.04 -4.32
C ASN A 53 3.88 -20.24 -4.56
N HIS A 54 2.77 -20.01 -5.27
CA HIS A 54 1.78 -21.04 -5.59
C HIS A 54 2.36 -22.27 -6.29
N GLU A 55 3.51 -22.13 -6.97
CA GLU A 55 4.19 -23.23 -7.66
C GLU A 55 5.03 -24.12 -6.74
N ALA A 56 5.46 -23.62 -5.57
CA ALA A 56 6.42 -24.31 -4.70
C ALA A 56 5.85 -24.82 -3.37
N ASN A 57 4.58 -24.53 -3.04
CA ASN A 57 3.92 -24.93 -1.77
C ASN A 57 4.77 -24.66 -0.50
N SER A 58 5.63 -23.64 -0.54
CA SER A 58 6.55 -23.31 0.53
C SER A 58 6.55 -21.80 0.75
N SER A 59 6.16 -21.38 1.95
CA SER A 59 6.26 -20.00 2.41
C SER A 59 7.50 -19.88 3.30
N SER A 60 8.62 -19.37 2.79
CA SER A 60 9.70 -18.92 3.67
C SER A 60 9.33 -17.54 4.24
N LEU A 61 9.12 -17.46 5.55
CA LEU A 61 8.72 -16.24 6.25
C LEU A 61 9.92 -15.33 6.55
N SER A 62 11.07 -15.94 6.77
CA SER A 62 12.34 -15.30 7.08
C SER A 62 13.48 -16.30 6.95
N GLY A 63 14.70 -15.79 6.99
CA GLY A 63 15.90 -16.61 7.07
C GLY A 63 17.05 -15.85 7.71
N TRP A 64 18.12 -16.57 7.98
CA TRP A 64 19.36 -15.98 8.49
C TRP A 64 20.55 -16.66 7.83
N SER A 65 21.57 -15.88 7.47
CA SER A 65 22.85 -16.41 7.02
C SER A 65 23.99 -15.56 7.56
N ARG A 66 25.20 -16.13 7.61
CA ARG A 66 26.39 -15.41 8.04
C ARG A 66 26.75 -14.24 7.10
N GLU A 67 26.44 -14.36 5.82
CA GLU A 67 26.75 -13.37 4.78
C GLU A 67 25.71 -12.24 4.73
N ASN A 68 24.41 -12.57 4.84
CA ASN A 68 23.32 -11.62 4.64
C ASN A 68 22.59 -11.19 5.93
N GLY A 69 22.96 -11.77 7.09
CA GLY A 69 22.25 -11.54 8.34
C GLY A 69 20.81 -12.06 8.32
N SER A 70 19.96 -11.47 9.18
CA SER A 70 18.53 -11.79 9.26
C SER A 70 17.78 -11.10 8.13
N HIS A 71 16.99 -11.84 7.36
CA HIS A 71 16.12 -11.31 6.33
C HIS A 71 14.68 -11.79 6.54
N PHE A 72 13.74 -10.93 6.20
CA PHE A 72 12.31 -11.17 6.35
C PHE A 72 11.64 -11.02 5.00
N HIS A 73 10.71 -11.91 4.71
CA HIS A 73 9.93 -11.89 3.49
C HIS A 73 8.53 -11.38 3.83
N PHE A 74 8.03 -10.45 3.03
CA PHE A 74 6.67 -9.95 3.15
C PHE A 74 6.12 -9.55 1.80
N THR A 75 4.79 -9.57 1.70
CA THR A 75 4.05 -9.15 0.52
C THR A 75 3.16 -7.97 0.90
N ILE A 76 3.17 -6.91 0.08
CA ILE A 76 2.27 -5.77 0.22
C ILE A 76 1.11 -5.97 -0.77
N PHE A 77 -0.11 -5.94 -0.26
CA PHE A 77 -1.32 -5.99 -1.08
C PHE A 77 -1.94 -4.62 -1.21
N PHE A 78 -2.30 -4.25 -2.43
CA PHE A 78 -3.13 -3.08 -2.75
C PHE A 78 -4.44 -3.57 -3.41
N PRO A 79 -5.40 -4.09 -2.62
CA PRO A 79 -6.58 -4.77 -3.15
C PRO A 79 -7.52 -3.87 -3.97
N SER A 80 -7.38 -2.55 -3.82
CA SER A 80 -8.28 -1.55 -4.38
C SER A 80 -7.73 -0.86 -5.63
N THR A 81 -6.54 -1.27 -6.09
CA THR A 81 -5.86 -0.72 -7.28
C THR A 81 -6.46 -1.27 -8.57
N LYS A 82 -6.89 -0.37 -9.47
CA LYS A 82 -7.37 -0.72 -10.81
C LYS A 82 -6.19 -0.99 -11.76
N TYR A 83 -6.42 -1.70 -12.86
CA TYR A 83 -5.38 -2.06 -13.83
C TYR A 83 -4.52 -0.87 -14.32
N LYS A 84 -5.15 0.26 -14.67
CA LYS A 84 -4.41 1.46 -15.11
C LYS A 84 -3.53 2.05 -13.99
N GLU A 85 -4.05 2.08 -12.77
CA GLU A 85 -3.31 2.55 -11.60
C GLU A 85 -2.14 1.60 -11.28
N HIS A 86 -2.30 0.30 -11.53
CA HIS A 86 -1.21 -0.67 -11.42
C HIS A 86 -0.09 -0.39 -12.43
N ASP A 87 -0.41 -0.15 -13.70
CA ASP A 87 0.59 0.19 -14.73
C ASP A 87 1.34 1.48 -14.36
N GLU A 88 0.65 2.49 -13.84
CA GLU A 88 1.30 3.73 -13.36
C GLU A 88 2.18 3.50 -12.12
N PHE A 89 1.70 2.69 -11.17
CA PHE A 89 2.41 2.36 -9.93
C PHE A 89 3.68 1.52 -10.19
N THR A 90 3.62 0.63 -11.18
CA THR A 90 4.70 -0.30 -11.52
C THR A 90 5.72 0.28 -12.50
N ASN A 91 5.52 1.50 -13.03
CA ASN A 91 6.49 2.24 -13.86
C ASN A 91 7.78 2.69 -13.11
N GLY A 92 8.09 2.05 -11.98
CA GLY A 92 9.37 2.12 -11.29
C GLY A 92 9.59 3.36 -10.42
N LYS A 93 8.98 4.52 -10.73
CA LYS A 93 9.11 5.72 -9.88
C LYS A 93 8.40 5.52 -8.54
N MET A 94 7.10 5.23 -8.56
CA MET A 94 6.30 5.02 -7.34
C MET A 94 6.80 3.84 -6.52
N THR A 95 7.22 2.76 -7.18
CA THR A 95 7.84 1.61 -6.50
C THR A 95 9.11 2.02 -5.74
N ARG A 96 10.00 2.84 -6.34
CA ARG A 96 11.21 3.33 -5.66
C ARG A 96 10.88 4.24 -4.49
N GLU A 97 9.90 5.13 -4.64
CA GLU A 97 9.44 6.01 -3.55
C GLU A 97 8.92 5.18 -2.37
N LEU A 98 8.07 4.18 -2.63
CA LEU A 98 7.60 3.24 -1.60
C LEU A 98 8.77 2.48 -0.93
N MET A 99 9.74 1.98 -1.70
CA MET A 99 10.90 1.29 -1.14
C MET A 99 11.72 2.20 -0.22
N ASN A 100 11.89 3.47 -0.58
CA ASN A 100 12.59 4.45 0.26
C ASN A 100 11.83 4.71 1.57
N GLU A 101 10.50 4.82 1.53
CA GLU A 101 9.68 4.98 2.73
C GLU A 101 9.78 3.76 3.65
N ILE A 102 9.71 2.55 3.09
CA ILE A 102 9.89 1.30 3.83
C ILE A 102 11.28 1.25 4.47
N GLN A 103 12.32 1.58 3.71
CA GLN A 103 13.70 1.62 4.23
C GLN A 103 13.82 2.60 5.40
N ASN A 104 13.23 3.79 5.30
CA ASN A 104 13.23 4.77 6.40
C ASN A 104 12.50 4.23 7.63
N CYS A 105 11.35 3.59 7.45
CA CYS A 105 10.60 2.96 8.54
C CYS A 105 11.43 1.88 9.25
N ILE A 106 12.10 1.01 8.49
CA ILE A 106 12.97 -0.05 9.02
C ILE A 106 14.16 0.56 9.78
N SER A 107 14.85 1.55 9.20
CA SER A 107 15.98 2.23 9.83
C SER A 107 15.58 2.90 11.16
N ASN A 108 14.40 3.54 11.18
CA ASN A 108 13.86 4.15 12.40
C ASN A 108 13.56 3.09 13.46
N PHE A 109 12.92 1.98 13.08
CA PHE A 109 12.63 0.88 13.98
C PHE A 109 13.89 0.23 14.56
N GLN A 110 14.93 0.02 13.74
CA GLN A 110 16.22 -0.51 14.20
C GLN A 110 16.89 0.43 15.21
N THR A 111 16.82 1.73 14.98
CA THR A 111 17.36 2.75 15.89
C THR A 111 16.64 2.72 17.25
N GLN A 112 15.32 2.48 17.25
CA GLN A 112 14.55 2.31 18.49
C GLN A 112 14.89 1.02 19.24
N LEU A 113 15.19 -0.06 18.52
CA LEU A 113 15.61 -1.35 19.11
C LEU A 113 17.01 -1.31 19.71
N SER A 114 17.89 -0.47 19.16
CA SER A 114 19.25 -0.25 19.66
C SER A 114 19.36 1.14 20.29
N PRO A 115 18.69 1.44 21.43
CA PRO A 115 18.93 2.70 22.09
C PRO A 115 20.42 2.73 22.46
N VAL A 116 21.13 3.72 21.93
CA VAL A 116 22.52 4.00 22.28
C VAL A 116 22.61 4.01 23.80
N LYS A 117 23.35 3.06 24.37
CA LYS A 117 23.65 3.04 25.80
C LYS A 117 24.56 4.19 26.17
#